data_AF-A0AAV5LY39-F1
#
_entry.id   AF-A0AAV5LY39-F1
#
_cell.length_a   1.000
_cell.length_b   1.000
_cell.length_c   1.000
_cell.angle_alpha   90.00
_cell.angle_beta   90.00
_cell.angle_gamma   90.00
#
_symmetry.space_group_name_H-M   'P 1'
#
loop_
_entity.id
_entity.type
_entity.pdbx_description
1 polymer ?
#
loop_
_entity_poly.entity_id
_entity_poly.type
_entity_poly.pdbx_seq_one_letter_code
_entity_poly.pdbx_strand_id
1 'polypeptide(L)'
;MLTIVVKLLDWGEDGIATAAETAALRASFQQEVAVWYKLDHRNVSKFVGASMGTSNLKIPSNNSADAPNSLPSRACCVVLEYLPGGTLKQYLIRNRRKKLAFKVVIQLALDLSRGLSYLHSKKIVHRDVKTENMLLDSQRTLKIADFGVARVEAQNPSDMTGETGTLGYMAPEVLDGKPYNRRCDVYSFGICLWEIYCCDMPYPDLSFADVSSAVVRQNLRPEIPRCCPSSLANIMRKCWDANADKRPEMDDVVRMLEAIDTSKGGGMIPEDQTPTCFCFTPPRGP
;
A
#
# COMPACT_ATOMS: atom_id res chain seq x y z
N MET A 1 -8.51 16.22 -22.78
CA MET A 1 -8.39 14.78 -23.05
C MET A 1 -8.08 14.12 -21.71
N LEU A 2 -8.91 13.17 -21.25
CA LEU A 2 -8.73 12.52 -19.95
C LEU A 2 -7.81 11.31 -20.14
N THR A 3 -6.62 11.31 -19.53
CA THR A 3 -5.71 10.16 -19.60
C THR A 3 -6.12 9.11 -18.56
N ILE A 4 -6.26 7.86 -18.98
CA ILE A 4 -6.76 6.75 -18.17
C ILE A 4 -5.78 5.57 -18.17
N VAL A 5 -5.87 4.73 -17.12
CA VAL A 5 -5.22 3.42 -17.05
C VAL A 5 -6.30 2.36 -17.14
N VAL A 6 -6.03 1.31 -17.92
CA VAL A 6 -6.86 0.10 -17.96
C VAL A 6 -6.06 -1.02 -17.29
N LYS A 7 -6.54 -1.52 -16.16
CA LYS A 7 -6.00 -2.72 -15.52
C LYS A 7 -6.86 -3.91 -15.94
N LEU A 8 -6.23 -4.89 -16.56
CA LEU A 8 -6.86 -6.15 -16.93
C LEU A 8 -6.80 -7.10 -15.74
N LEU A 9 -7.92 -7.75 -15.46
CA LEU A 9 -8.07 -8.77 -14.44
C LEU A 9 -8.39 -10.06 -15.18
N ASP A 10 -7.36 -10.89 -15.33
CA ASP A 10 -7.47 -12.23 -15.86
C ASP A 10 -7.71 -13.20 -14.69
N TRP A 11 -8.81 -13.94 -14.73
CA TRP A 11 -9.23 -14.86 -13.68
C TRP A 11 -8.99 -16.33 -14.07
N GLY A 12 -8.16 -16.57 -15.09
CA GLY A 12 -7.73 -17.91 -15.52
C GLY A 12 -8.07 -18.21 -16.98
N GLU A 13 -7.40 -19.24 -17.51
CA GLU A 13 -7.57 -19.69 -18.89
C GLU A 13 -9.02 -20.11 -19.18
N ASP A 14 -9.47 -19.79 -20.41
CA ASP A 14 -10.75 -20.22 -20.95
C ASP A 14 -10.84 -21.76 -20.89
N GLY A 15 -11.63 -22.30 -19.95
CA GLY A 15 -11.96 -23.74 -19.88
C GLY A 15 -11.73 -24.45 -18.53
N ILE A 16 -11.07 -23.83 -17.55
CA ILE A 16 -10.76 -24.47 -16.26
C ILE A 16 -11.86 -24.21 -15.20
N ALA A 17 -12.40 -22.99 -15.15
CA ALA A 17 -13.45 -22.63 -14.18
C ALA A 17 -14.84 -23.03 -14.67
N THR A 18 -15.64 -23.62 -13.78
CA THR A 18 -17.05 -23.94 -14.05
C THR A 18 -17.86 -22.66 -14.31
N ALA A 19 -19.02 -22.81 -14.96
CA ALA A 19 -19.93 -21.69 -15.18
C ALA A 19 -20.38 -21.04 -13.86
N ALA A 20 -20.56 -21.83 -12.80
CA ALA A 20 -20.92 -21.36 -11.47
C ALA A 20 -19.80 -20.54 -10.80
N GLU A 21 -18.55 -21.02 -10.86
CA GLU A 21 -17.39 -20.28 -10.36
C GLU A 21 -17.20 -18.97 -11.11
N THR A 22 -17.33 -18.99 -12.45
CA THR A 22 -17.24 -17.73 -13.22
C THR A 22 -18.35 -16.75 -12.85
N ALA A 23 -19.58 -17.22 -12.62
CA ALA A 23 -20.68 -16.36 -12.21
C ALA A 23 -20.44 -15.75 -10.82
N ALA A 24 -19.92 -16.54 -9.88
CA ALA A 24 -19.57 -16.06 -8.54
C ALA A 24 -18.44 -15.00 -8.59
N LEU A 25 -17.40 -15.23 -9.39
CA LEU A 25 -16.31 -14.28 -9.59
C LEU A 25 -16.81 -12.96 -10.18
N ARG A 26 -17.68 -13.02 -11.19
CA ARG A 26 -18.29 -11.82 -11.80
C ARG A 26 -19.18 -11.07 -10.82
N ALA A 27 -19.96 -11.77 -9.99
CA ALA A 27 -20.77 -11.15 -8.96
C ALA A 27 -19.89 -10.43 -7.90
N SER A 28 -18.80 -11.07 -7.46
CA SER A 28 -17.82 -10.44 -6.56
C SER A 28 -17.21 -9.18 -7.19
N PHE A 29 -16.79 -9.27 -8.45
CA PHE A 29 -16.21 -8.14 -9.18
C PHE A 29 -17.19 -6.97 -9.30
N GLN A 30 -18.46 -7.24 -9.63
CA GLN A 30 -19.49 -6.21 -9.73
C GLN A 30 -19.74 -5.52 -8.38
N GLN A 31 -19.75 -6.29 -7.28
CA GLN A 31 -19.88 -5.74 -5.93
C GLN A 31 -18.71 -4.82 -5.58
N GLU A 32 -17.47 -5.24 -5.87
CA GLU A 32 -16.25 -4.47 -5.64
C GLU A 32 -16.25 -3.15 -6.44
N VAL A 33 -16.57 -3.23 -7.74
CA VAL A 33 -16.71 -2.06 -8.62
C VAL A 33 -17.77 -1.09 -8.11
N ALA A 34 -18.91 -1.59 -7.64
CA ALA A 34 -19.98 -0.75 -7.12
C ALA A 34 -19.58 0.01 -5.85
N VAL A 35 -18.72 -0.59 -5.01
CA VAL A 35 -18.13 0.09 -3.85
C VAL A 35 -17.12 1.12 -4.30
N TRP A 36 -16.19 0.75 -5.19
CA TRP A 36 -15.13 1.65 -5.67
C TRP A 36 -15.67 2.86 -6.42
N TYR A 37 -16.74 2.70 -7.22
CA TYR A 37 -17.41 3.79 -7.92
C TYR A 37 -17.93 4.90 -7.00
N LYS A 38 -18.26 4.56 -5.75
CA LYS A 38 -18.76 5.52 -4.75
C LYS A 38 -17.64 6.23 -3.98
N LEU A 39 -16.39 5.85 -4.20
CA LEU A 39 -15.25 6.46 -3.52
C LEU A 39 -14.86 7.75 -4.24
N ASP A 40 -14.82 8.82 -3.45
CA ASP A 40 -14.38 10.13 -3.89
C ASP A 40 -13.60 10.79 -2.75
N HIS A 41 -12.29 10.83 -2.92
CA HIS A 41 -11.36 11.42 -1.96
C HIS A 41 -10.06 11.80 -2.68
N ARG A 42 -9.46 12.93 -2.30
CA ARG A 42 -8.23 13.44 -2.95
C ARG A 42 -7.08 12.43 -2.97
N ASN A 43 -6.96 11.62 -1.92
CA ASN A 43 -5.91 10.61 -1.76
C ASN A 43 -6.37 9.18 -2.10
N VAL A 44 -7.46 9.03 -2.85
CA VAL A 44 -7.89 7.75 -3.42
C VAL A 44 -8.00 7.90 -4.93
N SER A 45 -7.46 6.94 -5.67
CA SER A 45 -7.54 6.94 -7.13
C SER A 45 -9.00 6.92 -7.61
N LYS A 46 -9.31 7.82 -8.53
CA LYS A 46 -10.63 7.96 -9.13
C LYS A 46 -10.91 6.79 -10.06
N PHE A 47 -11.96 6.05 -9.72
CA PHE A 47 -12.54 5.03 -10.56
C PHE A 47 -13.35 5.67 -11.69
N VAL A 48 -13.10 5.24 -12.93
CA VAL A 48 -13.79 5.77 -14.13
C VAL A 48 -14.87 4.79 -14.60
N GLY A 49 -14.58 3.49 -14.59
CA GLY A 49 -15.52 2.47 -15.04
C GLY A 49 -14.92 1.07 -15.02
N ALA A 50 -15.72 0.07 -15.36
CA ALA A 50 -15.27 -1.31 -15.54
C ALA A 50 -16.02 -1.99 -16.68
N SER A 51 -15.42 -3.06 -17.22
CA SER A 51 -16.05 -3.96 -18.17
C SER A 51 -15.91 -5.40 -17.69
N MET A 52 -16.98 -6.19 -17.86
CA MET A 52 -17.00 -7.63 -17.61
C MET A 52 -16.96 -8.38 -18.94
N GLY A 53 -15.78 -8.42 -19.56
CA GLY A 53 -15.55 -8.98 -20.90
C GLY A 53 -14.75 -8.02 -21.79
N THR A 54 -13.85 -8.59 -22.60
CA THR A 54 -12.99 -7.85 -23.54
C THR A 54 -13.39 -8.06 -25.00
N SER A 55 -14.33 -8.97 -25.29
CA SER A 55 -14.75 -9.33 -26.65
C SER A 55 -15.28 -8.16 -27.49
N ASN A 56 -15.74 -7.08 -26.83
CA ASN A 56 -16.19 -5.84 -27.50
C ASN A 56 -15.23 -4.64 -27.30
N LEU A 57 -14.08 -4.82 -26.64
CA LEU A 57 -13.14 -3.75 -26.34
C LEU A 57 -12.00 -3.72 -27.38
N LYS A 58 -11.86 -2.59 -28.08
CA LYS A 58 -10.71 -2.31 -28.96
C LYS A 58 -9.60 -1.64 -28.14
N ILE A 59 -8.82 -2.44 -27.40
CA ILE A 59 -7.66 -1.94 -26.64
C ILE A 59 -6.45 -1.91 -27.58
N PRO A 60 -5.77 -0.76 -27.78
CA PRO A 60 -4.54 -0.70 -28.56
C PRO A 60 -3.46 -1.58 -27.91
N SER A 61 -2.87 -2.51 -28.67
CA SER A 61 -1.68 -3.22 -28.22
C SER A 61 -0.49 -2.25 -28.26
N ASN A 62 0.20 -2.07 -27.13
CA ASN A 62 1.53 -1.49 -27.19
C ASN A 62 2.46 -2.54 -27.81
N ASN A 63 3.33 -2.11 -28.72
CA ASN A 63 4.32 -2.92 -29.45
C ASN A 63 5.43 -3.51 -28.55
N SER A 64 5.09 -4.12 -27.42
CA SER A 64 5.98 -4.99 -26.67
C SER A 64 5.81 -6.40 -27.22
N ALA A 65 6.90 -6.99 -27.71
CA ALA A 65 6.95 -8.29 -28.41
C ALA A 65 6.45 -9.50 -27.60
N ASP A 66 6.06 -9.32 -26.35
CA ASP A 66 5.62 -10.37 -25.41
C ASP A 66 4.12 -10.27 -25.01
N ALA A 67 3.34 -9.37 -25.59
CA ALA A 67 1.90 -9.30 -25.30
C ALA A 67 1.12 -10.33 -26.14
N PRO A 68 0.35 -11.26 -25.55
CA PRO A 68 -0.46 -12.19 -26.31
C PRO A 68 -1.42 -11.43 -27.24
N ASN A 69 -1.40 -11.77 -28.53
CA ASN A 69 -2.11 -11.07 -29.63
C ASN A 69 -3.65 -11.04 -29.50
N SER A 70 -4.22 -11.70 -28.48
CA SER A 70 -5.66 -11.66 -28.19
C SER A 70 -5.88 -11.68 -26.68
N LEU A 71 -6.59 -10.67 -26.17
CA LEU A 71 -7.05 -10.63 -24.79
C LEU A 71 -8.06 -11.77 -24.55
N PRO A 72 -8.02 -12.46 -23.38
CA PRO A 72 -9.00 -13.50 -23.07
C PRO A 72 -10.40 -12.93 -23.12
N SER A 73 -11.31 -13.58 -23.85
CA SER A 73 -12.66 -13.09 -24.11
C SER A 73 -13.48 -12.82 -22.83
N ARG A 74 -13.13 -13.51 -21.74
CA ARG A 74 -13.75 -13.41 -20.42
C ARG A 74 -13.04 -12.47 -19.44
N ALA A 75 -11.92 -11.86 -19.82
CA ALA A 75 -11.18 -10.96 -18.94
C ALA A 75 -12.05 -9.75 -18.53
N CYS A 76 -11.94 -9.34 -17.27
CA CYS A 76 -12.56 -8.11 -16.79
C CYS A 76 -11.53 -6.99 -16.84
N CYS A 77 -11.97 -5.74 -16.95
CA CYS A 77 -11.05 -4.61 -16.84
C CYS A 77 -11.63 -3.52 -15.96
N VAL A 78 -10.76 -2.83 -15.23
CA VAL A 78 -11.10 -1.60 -14.52
C VAL A 78 -10.37 -0.43 -15.16
N VAL A 79 -11.07 0.69 -15.28
CA VAL A 79 -10.58 1.94 -15.85
C VAL A 79 -10.44 2.96 -14.73
N LEU A 80 -9.25 3.52 -14.60
CA LEU A 80 -8.85 4.43 -13.53
C LEU A 80 -8.27 5.71 -14.12
N GLU A 81 -8.22 6.77 -13.32
CA GLU A 81 -7.40 7.93 -13.67
C GLU A 81 -5.92 7.53 -13.85
N TYR A 82 -5.24 8.12 -14.84
CA TYR A 82 -3.80 7.96 -14.99
C TYR A 82 -3.05 8.94 -14.07
N LEU A 83 -2.12 8.40 -13.28
CA LEU A 83 -1.28 9.14 -12.36
C LEU A 83 0.17 9.15 -12.87
N PRO A 84 0.64 10.25 -13.48
CA PRO A 84 1.90 10.27 -14.23
C PRO A 84 3.17 10.21 -13.37
N GLY A 85 3.06 10.40 -12.05
CA GLY A 85 4.20 10.31 -11.13
C GLY A 85 4.70 8.88 -10.89
N GLY A 86 3.94 7.88 -11.33
CA GLY A 86 4.25 6.46 -11.13
C GLY A 86 4.01 6.01 -9.69
N THR A 87 4.59 4.88 -9.32
CA THR A 87 4.44 4.32 -7.96
C THR A 87 5.33 5.06 -6.95
N LEU A 88 4.88 5.10 -5.70
CA LEU A 88 5.67 5.60 -4.59
C LEU A 88 6.96 4.78 -4.45
N LYS A 89 6.92 3.45 -4.61
CA LYS A 89 8.13 2.60 -4.59
C LYS A 89 9.20 3.08 -5.56
N GLN A 90 8.83 3.34 -6.82
CA GLN A 90 9.77 3.87 -7.82
C GLN A 90 10.27 5.28 -7.45
N TYR A 91 9.42 6.11 -6.85
CA TYR A 91 9.83 7.42 -6.36
C TYR A 91 10.83 7.33 -5.21
N LEU A 92 10.63 6.43 -4.24
CA LEU A 92 11.54 6.21 -3.12
C LEU A 92 12.89 5.65 -3.58
N ILE A 93 12.90 4.66 -4.49
CA ILE A 93 14.13 4.10 -5.08
C ILE A 93 14.98 5.20 -5.74
N ARG A 94 14.35 6.09 -6.53
CA ARG A 94 15.03 7.24 -7.17
C ARG A 94 15.65 8.21 -6.16
N ASN A 95 15.12 8.27 -4.94
CA ASN A 95 15.59 9.14 -3.86
C ASN A 95 16.37 8.37 -2.78
N ARG A 96 16.76 7.10 -3.00
CA ARG A 96 17.45 6.28 -1.98
C ARG A 96 18.75 6.91 -1.46
N ARG A 97 19.55 7.53 -2.34
CA ARG A 97 20.83 8.19 -1.97
C ARG A 97 20.62 9.59 -1.38
N LYS A 98 19.82 10.41 -2.04
CA LYS A 98 19.60 11.82 -1.66
C LYS A 98 18.63 11.99 -0.48
N LYS A 99 17.83 10.96 -0.19
CA LYS A 99 16.71 10.96 0.76
C LYS A 99 15.68 12.06 0.43
N LEU A 100 14.55 12.02 1.11
CA LEU A 100 13.50 13.02 0.95
C LEU A 100 13.66 14.13 1.99
N ALA A 101 13.36 15.37 1.59
CA ALA A 101 13.18 16.44 2.55
C ALA A 101 12.06 16.07 3.54
N PHE A 102 12.25 16.36 4.82
CA PHE A 102 11.32 15.92 5.88
C PHE A 102 9.87 16.38 5.65
N LYS A 103 9.69 17.60 5.13
CA LYS A 103 8.37 18.12 4.76
C LYS A 103 7.68 17.26 3.69
N VAL A 104 8.44 16.70 2.76
CA VAL A 104 7.92 15.77 1.73
C VAL A 104 7.56 14.42 2.36
N VAL A 105 8.38 13.91 3.29
CA VAL A 105 8.06 12.70 4.08
C VAL A 105 6.71 12.85 4.78
N ILE A 106 6.53 13.94 5.54
CA ILE A 106 5.29 14.20 6.27
C ILE A 106 4.11 14.41 5.33
N GLN A 107 4.29 15.09 4.19
CA GLN A 107 3.24 15.26 3.19
C GLN A 107 2.77 13.90 2.63
N LEU A 108 3.69 13.02 2.24
CA LEU A 108 3.34 11.69 1.72
C LEU A 108 2.66 10.83 2.78
N ALA A 109 3.13 10.89 4.03
CA ALA A 109 2.52 10.19 5.16
C ALA A 109 1.10 10.70 5.45
N LEU A 110 0.87 12.01 5.38
CA LEU A 110 -0.45 12.63 5.55
C LEU A 110 -1.41 12.22 4.43
N ASP A 111 -0.95 12.26 3.18
CA ASP A 111 -1.78 11.84 2.04
C ASP A 111 -2.22 10.37 2.17
N LEU A 112 -1.28 9.48 2.50
CA LEU A 112 -1.59 8.06 2.69
C LEU A 112 -2.52 7.84 3.89
N SER A 113 -2.25 8.48 5.03
CA SER A 113 -3.07 8.31 6.23
C SER A 113 -4.49 8.87 6.08
N ARG A 114 -4.66 10.00 5.38
CA ARG A 114 -5.97 10.56 5.05
C ARG A 114 -6.76 9.66 4.10
N GLY A 115 -6.09 9.09 3.08
CA GLY A 115 -6.70 8.10 2.20
C GLY A 115 -7.21 6.87 2.96
N LEU A 116 -6.39 6.31 3.86
CA LEU A 116 -6.80 5.16 4.67
C LEU A 116 -7.89 5.52 5.68
N SER A 117 -7.80 6.68 6.34
CA SER A 117 -8.84 7.18 7.25
C SER A 117 -10.19 7.30 6.54
N TYR A 118 -10.19 7.83 5.31
CA TYR A 118 -11.38 7.89 4.47
C TYR A 118 -11.95 6.49 4.18
N LEU A 119 -11.12 5.53 3.74
CA LEU A 119 -11.57 4.16 3.47
C LEU A 119 -12.17 3.49 4.72
N HIS A 120 -11.50 3.64 5.86
CA HIS A 120 -11.95 3.10 7.15
C HIS A 120 -13.28 3.73 7.59
N SER A 121 -13.49 5.02 7.33
CA SER A 121 -14.77 5.70 7.58
C SER A 121 -15.92 5.14 6.73
N LYS A 122 -15.59 4.60 5.55
CA LYS A 122 -16.53 3.90 4.64
C LYS A 122 -16.62 2.40 4.91
N LYS A 123 -16.02 1.91 6.01
CA LYS A 123 -15.95 0.48 6.36
C LYS A 123 -15.28 -0.36 5.27
N ILE A 124 -14.24 0.18 4.64
CA ILE A 124 -13.46 -0.52 3.62
C ILE A 124 -12.07 -0.78 4.19
N VAL A 125 -11.65 -2.05 4.14
CA VAL A 125 -10.30 -2.50 4.48
C VAL A 125 -9.53 -2.73 3.19
N HIS A 126 -8.34 -2.13 3.05
CA HIS A 126 -7.56 -2.21 1.83
C HIS A 126 -6.85 -3.56 1.68
N ARG A 127 -6.26 -4.09 2.75
CA ARG A 127 -5.60 -5.42 2.83
C ARG A 127 -4.29 -5.60 2.03
N ASP A 128 -3.87 -4.61 1.24
CA ASP A 128 -2.60 -4.66 0.49
C ASP A 128 -1.95 -3.25 0.42
N VAL A 129 -1.89 -2.60 1.59
CA VAL A 129 -1.22 -1.31 1.73
C VAL A 129 0.29 -1.51 1.59
N LYS A 130 0.83 -1.05 0.46
CA LYS A 130 2.27 -1.11 0.15
C LYS A 130 2.63 0.01 -0.83
N THR A 131 3.91 0.38 -0.91
CA THR A 131 4.38 1.50 -1.74
C THR A 131 4.21 1.28 -3.26
N GLU A 132 3.93 0.04 -3.71
CA GLU A 132 3.57 -0.26 -5.11
C GLU A 132 2.13 0.13 -5.45
N ASN A 133 1.24 0.07 -4.46
CA ASN A 133 -0.18 0.40 -4.62
C ASN A 133 -0.47 1.88 -4.30
N MET A 134 0.58 2.67 -4.04
CA MET A 134 0.47 4.12 -3.87
C MET A 134 1.01 4.80 -5.11
N LEU A 135 0.19 5.63 -5.75
CA LEU A 135 0.52 6.33 -6.98
C LEU A 135 0.66 7.83 -6.73
N LEU A 136 1.46 8.50 -7.53
CA LEU A 136 1.69 9.95 -7.44
C LEU A 136 1.11 10.68 -8.65
N ASP A 137 0.41 11.78 -8.43
CA ASP A 137 0.02 12.70 -9.51
C ASP A 137 1.18 13.59 -9.96
N SER A 138 0.93 14.50 -10.90
CA SER A 138 1.93 15.45 -11.42
C SER A 138 2.44 16.45 -10.37
N GLN A 139 1.72 16.63 -9.26
CA GLN A 139 2.06 17.52 -8.16
C GLN A 139 2.68 16.78 -6.96
N ARG A 140 2.90 15.46 -7.06
CA ARG A 140 3.29 14.56 -5.96
C ARG A 140 2.25 14.42 -4.86
N THR A 141 0.97 14.64 -5.15
CA THR A 141 -0.10 14.18 -4.28
C THR A 141 -0.15 12.66 -4.35
N LEU A 142 -0.10 12.00 -3.19
CA LEU A 142 -0.22 10.54 -3.14
C LEU A 142 -1.70 10.13 -3.17
N LYS A 143 -2.00 9.14 -4.01
CA LYS A 143 -3.30 8.48 -4.09
C LYS A 143 -3.15 6.97 -3.93
N ILE A 144 -4.05 6.41 -3.12
CA ILE A 144 -4.18 4.97 -2.93
C ILE A 144 -4.82 4.36 -4.19
N ALA A 145 -4.19 3.32 -4.72
CA ALA A 145 -4.63 2.55 -5.86
C ALA A 145 -4.73 1.06 -5.52
N ASP A 146 -5.27 0.29 -6.46
CA ASP A 146 -5.36 -1.16 -6.42
C ASP A 146 -6.21 -1.76 -5.28
N PHE A 147 -7.52 -1.77 -5.49
CA PHE A 147 -8.50 -2.39 -4.61
C PHE A 147 -8.75 -3.88 -4.92
N GLY A 148 -7.86 -4.54 -5.67
CA GLY A 148 -8.07 -5.92 -6.15
C GLY A 148 -8.25 -6.98 -5.06
N VAL A 149 -7.93 -6.65 -3.80
CA VAL A 149 -8.19 -7.48 -2.62
C VAL A 149 -8.96 -6.74 -1.52
N ALA A 150 -9.41 -5.50 -1.77
CA ALA A 150 -10.11 -4.71 -0.79
C ALA A 150 -11.49 -5.31 -0.48
N ARG A 151 -11.93 -5.20 0.77
CA ARG A 151 -13.23 -5.74 1.22
C ARG A 151 -13.95 -4.74 2.10
N VAL A 152 -15.28 -4.82 2.08
CA VAL A 152 -16.10 -4.21 3.13
C VAL A 152 -15.80 -4.95 4.44
N GLU A 153 -15.50 -4.19 5.49
CA GLU A 153 -15.23 -4.72 6.83
C GLU A 153 -16.44 -5.53 7.30
N ALA A 154 -16.24 -6.82 7.56
CA ALA A 154 -17.28 -7.69 8.08
C ALA A 154 -17.59 -7.36 9.55
N GLN A 155 -18.83 -7.64 9.97
CA GLN A 155 -19.22 -7.49 11.38
C GLN A 155 -18.48 -8.47 12.29
N ASN A 156 -18.22 -9.69 11.81
CA ASN A 156 -17.36 -10.65 12.48
C ASN A 156 -15.98 -10.69 11.83
N PRO A 157 -14.88 -10.50 12.59
CA PRO A 157 -13.52 -10.58 12.07
C PRO A 157 -13.16 -11.93 11.44
N SER A 158 -13.85 -13.01 11.81
CA SER A 158 -13.69 -14.36 11.23
C SER A 158 -14.11 -14.43 9.77
N ASP A 159 -14.94 -13.49 9.32
CA ASP A 159 -15.49 -13.47 7.97
C ASP A 159 -14.55 -12.72 6.99
N MET A 160 -13.49 -12.10 7.53
CA MET A 160 -12.38 -11.56 6.74
C MET A 160 -11.46 -12.71 6.30
N THR A 161 -11.78 -13.35 5.17
CA THR A 161 -11.07 -14.53 4.68
C THR A 161 -9.84 -14.20 3.81
N GLY A 162 -8.79 -15.04 3.89
CA GLY A 162 -7.65 -15.10 2.95
C GLY A 162 -6.36 -14.44 3.44
N GLU A 163 -5.24 -15.17 3.33
CA GLU A 163 -3.87 -14.64 3.40
C GLU A 163 -3.59 -13.80 2.13
N THR A 164 -3.88 -12.50 2.19
CA THR A 164 -3.71 -11.61 1.03
C THR A 164 -2.89 -10.39 1.43
N GLY A 165 -1.98 -9.98 0.56
CA GLY A 165 -1.08 -8.85 0.80
C GLY A 165 0.34 -9.18 0.35
N THR A 166 1.27 -8.27 0.56
CA THR A 166 2.70 -8.51 0.31
C THR A 166 3.41 -8.77 1.63
N LEU A 167 4.11 -9.90 1.75
CA LEU A 167 4.56 -10.47 3.04
C LEU A 167 5.37 -9.49 3.91
N GLY A 168 6.16 -8.59 3.32
CA GLY A 168 6.90 -7.55 4.05
C GLY A 168 6.03 -6.45 4.71
N TYR A 169 4.74 -6.37 4.39
CA TYR A 169 3.82 -5.34 4.88
C TYR A 169 2.68 -5.91 5.73
N MET A 170 2.50 -7.23 5.76
CA MET A 170 1.38 -7.86 6.45
C MET A 170 1.52 -7.77 7.97
N ALA A 171 0.38 -7.57 8.63
CA ALA A 171 0.30 -7.61 10.09
C ALA A 171 0.48 -9.04 10.63
N PRO A 172 1.03 -9.22 11.84
CA PRO A 172 1.30 -10.55 12.41
C PRO A 172 0.05 -11.44 12.49
N GLU A 173 -1.11 -10.87 12.82
CA GLU A 173 -2.37 -11.63 12.87
C GLU A 173 -2.84 -12.11 11.50
N VAL A 174 -2.53 -11.37 10.43
CA VAL A 174 -2.84 -11.77 9.05
C VAL A 174 -1.92 -12.91 8.61
N LEU A 175 -0.62 -12.81 8.94
CA LEU A 175 0.37 -13.84 8.67
C LEU A 175 0.11 -15.16 9.42
N ASP A 176 -0.53 -15.08 10.59
CA ASP A 176 -0.86 -16.23 11.43
C ASP A 176 -2.27 -16.79 11.16
N GLY A 177 -2.94 -16.30 10.09
CA GLY A 177 -4.28 -16.74 9.70
C GLY A 177 -5.37 -16.45 10.73
N LYS A 178 -5.14 -15.51 11.65
CA LYS A 178 -6.09 -15.12 12.69
C LYS A 178 -7.14 -14.14 12.15
N PRO A 179 -8.33 -14.06 12.77
CA PRO A 179 -9.30 -13.01 12.47
C PRO A 179 -8.67 -11.61 12.59
N TYR A 180 -8.95 -10.74 11.62
CA TYR A 180 -8.41 -9.39 11.58
C TYR A 180 -9.46 -8.38 11.11
N ASN A 181 -9.13 -7.09 11.24
CA ASN A 181 -10.01 -5.97 10.90
C ASN A 181 -9.18 -4.86 10.24
N ARG A 182 -9.74 -3.65 10.10
CA ARG A 182 -9.06 -2.50 9.50
C ARG A 182 -7.70 -2.12 10.13
N ARG A 183 -7.39 -2.60 11.34
CA ARG A 183 -6.09 -2.38 12.00
C ARG A 183 -4.93 -3.10 11.30
N CYS A 184 -5.19 -4.04 10.39
CA CYS A 184 -4.13 -4.59 9.54
C CYS A 184 -3.55 -3.52 8.61
N ASP A 185 -4.38 -2.63 8.05
CA ASP A 185 -3.92 -1.52 7.20
C ASP A 185 -3.06 -0.52 7.99
N VAL A 186 -3.34 -0.33 9.29
CA VAL A 186 -2.56 0.53 10.18
C VAL A 186 -1.15 -0.01 10.37
N TYR A 187 -1.00 -1.33 10.50
CA TYR A 187 0.30 -1.99 10.56
C TYR A 187 1.08 -1.76 9.27
N SER A 188 0.46 -2.05 8.13
CA SER A 188 1.06 -1.88 6.81
C SER A 188 1.41 -0.42 6.51
N PHE A 189 0.61 0.53 7.00
CA PHE A 189 0.94 1.96 7.00
C PHE A 189 2.23 2.25 7.79
N GLY A 190 2.43 1.65 8.96
CA GLY A 190 3.66 1.79 9.74
C GLY A 190 4.91 1.37 8.96
N ILE A 191 4.82 0.27 8.21
CA ILE A 191 5.90 -0.20 7.32
C ILE A 191 6.12 0.79 6.17
N CYS A 192 5.05 1.25 5.50
CA CYS A 192 5.15 2.27 4.46
C CYS A 192 5.76 3.58 4.97
N LEU A 193 5.41 4.00 6.19
CA LEU A 193 5.95 5.21 6.80
C LEU A 193 7.47 5.10 7.01
N TRP A 194 7.94 3.93 7.43
CA TRP A 194 9.36 3.63 7.50
C TRP A 194 10.02 3.72 6.11
N GLU A 195 9.43 3.13 5.08
CA GLU A 195 9.97 3.24 3.71
C GLU A 195 10.02 4.67 3.19
N ILE A 196 8.98 5.46 3.45
CA ILE A 196 8.91 6.88 3.04
C ILE A 196 10.03 7.68 3.72
N TYR A 197 10.27 7.43 5.01
CA TYR A 197 11.32 8.11 5.76
C TYR A 197 12.73 7.67 5.32
N CYS A 198 12.95 6.36 5.20
CA CYS A 198 14.25 5.77 4.92
C CYS A 198 14.63 5.77 3.42
N CYS A 199 13.65 5.88 2.52
CA CYS A 199 13.78 5.59 1.09
C CYS A 199 14.48 4.25 0.83
N ASP A 200 14.19 3.23 1.65
CA ASP A 200 14.86 1.94 1.60
C ASP A 200 13.88 0.78 1.76
N MET A 201 14.36 -0.44 1.51
CA MET A 201 13.60 -1.68 1.67
C MET A 201 13.66 -2.14 3.14
N PRO A 202 12.53 -2.53 3.76
CA PRO A 202 12.47 -2.83 5.19
C PRO A 202 13.25 -4.08 5.61
N TYR A 203 13.34 -5.09 4.74
CA TYR A 203 13.99 -6.37 5.02
C TYR A 203 14.82 -6.82 3.80
N PRO A 204 15.95 -6.17 3.49
CA PRO A 204 16.69 -6.41 2.26
C PRO A 204 17.37 -7.79 2.21
N ASP A 205 17.73 -8.35 3.37
CA ASP A 205 18.56 -9.55 3.48
C ASP A 205 17.77 -10.83 3.85
N LEU A 206 16.45 -10.73 3.98
CA LEU A 206 15.60 -11.84 4.41
C LEU A 206 14.71 -12.31 3.27
N SER A 207 14.57 -13.64 3.13
CA SER A 207 13.55 -14.21 2.27
C SER A 207 12.16 -13.90 2.83
N PHE A 208 11.13 -13.92 1.98
CA PHE A 208 9.78 -13.65 2.45
C PHE A 208 9.30 -14.62 3.53
N ALA A 209 9.68 -15.91 3.45
CA ALA A 209 9.33 -16.90 4.47
C ALA A 209 9.98 -16.57 5.82
N ASP A 210 11.25 -16.13 5.80
CA ASP A 210 11.98 -15.74 7.00
C ASP A 210 11.38 -14.48 7.63
N VAL A 211 11.00 -13.48 6.81
CA VAL A 211 10.32 -12.27 7.29
C VAL A 211 9.02 -12.62 8.00
N SER A 212 8.15 -13.42 7.37
CA SER A 212 6.86 -13.81 7.96
C SER A 212 7.04 -14.51 9.30
N SER A 213 7.95 -15.48 9.35
CA SER A 213 8.27 -16.21 10.58
C SER A 213 8.83 -15.30 11.67
N ALA A 214 9.78 -14.41 11.34
CA ALA A 214 10.40 -13.51 12.29
C ALA A 214 9.44 -12.41 12.80
N VAL A 215 8.56 -11.88 11.94
CA VAL A 215 7.54 -10.90 12.33
C VAL A 215 6.58 -11.50 13.35
N VAL A 216 6.13 -12.75 13.15
CA VAL A 216 5.17 -13.42 14.03
C VAL A 216 5.84 -13.94 15.30
N ARG A 217 7.00 -14.62 15.19
CA ARG A 217 7.62 -15.37 16.30
C ARG A 217 8.66 -14.56 17.08
N GLN A 218 9.31 -13.60 16.45
CA GLN A 218 10.40 -12.81 17.05
C GLN A 218 10.03 -11.32 17.19
N ASN A 219 8.81 -10.95 16.79
CA ASN A 219 8.35 -9.57 16.77
C ASN A 219 9.29 -8.64 15.97
N LEU A 220 9.86 -9.15 14.88
CA LEU A 220 10.78 -8.40 14.01
C LEU A 220 10.10 -7.16 13.44
N ARG A 221 10.79 -6.02 13.46
CA ARG A 221 10.39 -4.76 12.81
C ARG A 221 11.60 -4.11 12.14
N PRO A 222 11.38 -3.27 11.11
CA PRO A 222 12.45 -2.46 10.52
C PRO A 222 13.14 -1.61 11.58
N GLU A 223 14.47 -1.50 11.49
CA GLU A 223 15.24 -0.67 12.42
C GLU A 223 14.98 0.82 12.15
N ILE A 224 14.53 1.56 13.16
CA ILE A 224 14.34 3.00 13.03
C ILE A 224 15.70 3.71 13.19
N PRO A 225 16.17 4.48 12.19
CA PRO A 225 17.45 5.18 12.27
C PRO A 225 17.49 6.15 13.45
N ARG A 226 18.66 6.31 14.08
CA ARG A 226 18.85 7.21 15.25
C ARG A 226 18.55 8.69 14.94
N CYS A 227 18.66 9.09 13.68
CA CYS A 227 18.33 10.45 13.24
C CYS A 227 16.81 10.69 13.10
N CYS A 228 15.98 9.65 13.21
CA CYS A 228 14.54 9.76 13.12
C CYS A 228 13.98 10.58 14.30
N PRO A 229 13.21 11.66 14.03
CA PRO A 229 12.55 12.42 15.08
C PRO A 229 11.68 11.52 15.95
N SER A 230 11.76 11.69 17.27
CA SER A 230 11.07 10.81 18.23
C SER A 230 9.56 10.80 18.02
N SER A 231 8.97 11.91 17.56
CA SER A 231 7.55 12.00 17.20
C SER A 231 7.19 11.03 16.07
N LEU A 232 7.96 11.02 14.97
CA LEU A 232 7.73 10.13 13.84
C LEU A 232 8.01 8.65 14.21
N ALA A 233 9.11 8.40 14.93
CA ALA A 233 9.45 7.07 15.42
C ALA A 233 8.35 6.49 16.34
N ASN A 234 7.71 7.33 17.15
CA ASN A 234 6.60 6.92 18.01
C ASN A 234 5.35 6.54 17.20
N ILE A 235 5.04 7.27 16.13
CA ILE A 235 3.94 6.91 15.22
C ILE A 235 4.20 5.56 14.57
N MET A 236 5.39 5.34 14.00
CA MET A 236 5.78 4.04 13.43
C MET A 236 5.58 2.91 14.44
N ARG A 237 6.09 3.10 15.67
CA ARG A 237 5.99 2.13 16.76
C ARG A 237 4.56 1.79 17.17
N LYS A 238 3.68 2.78 17.25
CA LYS A 238 2.27 2.57 17.55
C LYS A 238 1.55 1.87 16.40
N CYS A 239 1.85 2.22 15.16
CA CYS A 239 1.16 1.66 14.00
C CYS A 239 1.47 0.17 13.81
N TRP A 240 2.71 -0.27 14.02
CA TRP A 240 3.12 -1.67 13.82
C TRP A 240 3.15 -2.52 15.10
N ASP A 241 2.41 -2.13 16.14
CA ASP A 241 2.32 -2.93 17.37
C ASP A 241 1.83 -4.36 17.05
N ALA A 242 2.37 -5.36 17.74
CA ALA A 242 1.98 -6.75 17.54
C ALA A 242 0.49 -6.98 17.87
N ASN A 243 -0.02 -6.27 18.88
CA ASN A 243 -1.43 -6.30 19.24
C ASN A 243 -2.21 -5.25 18.42
N ALA A 244 -3.14 -5.72 17.58
CA ALA A 244 -3.99 -4.87 16.74
C ALA A 244 -4.80 -3.82 17.54
N ASP A 245 -5.21 -4.14 18.77
CA ASP A 245 -6.01 -3.25 19.62
C ASP A 245 -5.19 -2.06 20.16
N LYS A 246 -3.87 -2.24 20.28
CA LYS A 246 -2.96 -1.16 20.72
C LYS A 246 -2.63 -0.17 19.62
N ARG A 247 -2.92 -0.52 18.36
CA ARG A 247 -2.71 0.38 17.23
C ARG A 247 -3.67 1.58 17.34
N PRO A 248 -3.37 2.74 16.76
CA PRO A 248 -4.32 3.85 16.66
C PRO A 248 -5.36 3.59 15.57
N GLU A 249 -6.47 4.33 15.58
CA GLU A 249 -7.29 4.48 14.37
C GLU A 249 -6.56 5.41 13.38
N MET A 250 -6.84 5.28 12.08
CA MET A 250 -6.16 6.12 11.08
C MET A 250 -6.45 7.62 11.23
N ASP A 251 -7.60 8.00 11.77
CA ASP A 251 -7.89 9.41 12.10
C ASP A 251 -6.97 9.95 13.20
N ASP A 252 -6.63 9.13 14.20
CA ASP A 252 -5.66 9.51 15.23
C ASP A 252 -4.24 9.61 14.64
N VAL A 253 -3.91 8.75 13.68
CA VAL A 253 -2.63 8.82 12.95
C VAL A 253 -2.51 10.14 12.18
N VAL A 254 -3.58 10.58 11.50
CA VAL A 254 -3.61 11.87 10.81
C VAL A 254 -3.31 13.00 11.79
N ARG A 255 -4.02 13.05 12.93
CA ARG A 255 -3.79 14.08 13.96
C ARG A 255 -2.36 14.06 14.52
N MET A 256 -1.81 12.87 14.75
CA MET A 256 -0.43 12.71 15.22
C MET A 256 0.59 13.25 14.21
N LEU A 257 0.36 13.03 12.91
CA LEU A 257 1.22 13.54 11.84
C LEU A 257 1.08 15.06 11.65
N GLU A 258 -0.13 15.59 11.75
CA GLU A 258 -0.40 17.04 11.66
C GLU A 258 0.27 17.82 12.80
N ALA A 259 0.43 17.19 13.96
CA ALA A 259 1.13 17.77 15.11
C ALA A 259 2.67 17.82 14.96
N ILE A 260 3.25 17.19 13.93
CA ILE A 260 4.70 17.21 13.70
C ILE A 260 5.13 18.57 13.14
N ASP A 261 5.95 19.29 13.92
CA ASP A 261 6.62 20.50 13.46
C ASP A 261 7.71 20.15 12.43
N THR A 262 7.49 20.54 11.18
CA THR A 262 8.42 20.33 10.06
C THR A 262 9.39 21.50 9.86
N SER A 263 9.26 22.60 10.60
CA SER A 263 10.10 23.79 10.46
C SER A 263 11.53 23.59 10.96
N LYS A 264 11.75 22.66 11.89
CA LYS A 264 13.04 22.40 12.55
C LYS A 264 13.90 21.35 11.84
N GLY A 265 13.55 20.92 10.64
CA GLY A 265 14.20 19.79 9.96
C GLY A 265 13.76 18.44 10.53
N GLY A 266 14.59 17.39 10.40
CA GLY A 266 14.28 16.04 10.89
C GLY A 266 14.27 14.94 9.82
N GLY A 267 14.71 15.24 8.61
CA GLY A 267 14.87 14.26 7.53
C GLY A 267 16.24 13.60 7.58
N MET A 268 16.37 12.43 6.97
CA MET A 268 17.68 11.82 6.77
C MET A 268 18.56 12.72 5.89
N ILE A 269 19.79 12.97 6.33
CA ILE A 269 20.80 13.71 5.58
C ILE A 269 21.51 12.72 4.63
N PRO A 270 21.84 13.08 3.37
CA PRO A 270 22.61 12.23 2.48
C PRO A 270 23.96 11.85 3.07
N GLU A 271 24.42 10.62 2.81
CA GLU A 271 25.74 10.13 3.27
C GLU A 271 26.88 11.05 2.80
N ASP A 272 26.78 11.55 1.57
CA ASP A 272 27.77 12.44 0.93
C ASP A 272 27.90 13.83 1.58
N GLN A 273 27.02 14.19 2.51
CA GLN A 273 26.98 15.51 3.17
C GLN A 273 27.32 15.47 4.67
N THR A 274 27.77 14.32 5.20
CA THR A 274 28.19 14.24 6.61
C THR A 274 29.59 13.63 6.76
N PRO A 275 30.49 14.26 7.54
CA PRO A 275 31.75 13.63 7.93
C PRO A 275 31.56 12.37 8.80
N THR A 276 30.39 12.16 9.44
CA THR A 276 30.19 11.10 10.45
C THR A 276 28.71 10.75 10.80
N CYS A 277 27.71 10.73 9.87
CA CYS A 277 26.42 10.11 10.26
C CYS A 277 26.49 8.58 10.26
N PHE A 278 26.66 8.02 11.45
CA PHE A 278 26.55 6.61 11.75
C PHE A 278 25.09 6.16 11.90
N CYS A 279 24.27 6.53 10.92
CA CYS A 279 22.81 6.36 10.95
C CYS A 279 22.37 4.87 11.03
N PHE A 280 23.24 3.92 10.63
CA PHE A 280 23.01 2.45 10.64
C PHE A 280 24.18 1.61 11.20
N THR A 281 25.15 2.17 11.93
CA THR A 281 26.22 1.31 12.47
C THR A 281 25.75 0.49 13.67
N PRO A 282 26.14 -0.79 13.75
CA PRO A 282 25.90 -1.60 14.94
C PRO A 282 26.58 -0.96 16.16
N PRO A 283 26.01 -1.11 17.37
CA PRO A 283 26.64 -0.60 18.58
C PRO A 283 28.04 -1.20 18.70
N ARG A 284 29.07 -0.35 18.82
CA ARG A 284 30.35 -0.80 19.36
C ARG A 284 30.07 -1.19 20.81
N GLY A 285 30.09 -2.50 21.07
CA GLY A 285 29.94 -3.07 22.40
C GLY A 285 31.08 -2.65 23.34
N PRO A 286 30.97 -2.97 24.63
CA PRO A 286 31.99 -2.63 25.64
C PRO A 286 33.36 -3.23 25.31
#